data_AF-G5LQ92-F1
#
_entry.id   AF-G5LQ92-F1
#
_cell.length_a   1.000
_cell.length_b   1.000
_cell.length_c   1.000
_cell.angle_alpha   90.00
_cell.angle_beta   90.00
_cell.angle_gamma   90.00
#
_symmetry.space_group_name_H-M   'P 1'
#
loop_
_entity.id
_entity.type
_entity.pdbx_description
1 polymer ?
#
loop_
_entity_poly.entity_id
_entity_poly.type
_entity_poly.pdbx_seq_one_letter_code
_entity_poly.pdbx_strand_id
1 'polypeptide(L)'
;MEVKAIAQAAAKHHVALEINNSSFLHSRKGSEDNCRAVAAAVRDAGGWVALGSDSHTAFTLGDFTECRKILDAVNFPEDRILNVSPQRLLAFLESRGMAPVPEFAEL
;
A
#
# COMPACT_ATOMS: atom_id res chain seq x y z
N MET A 1 -10.64 7.32 14.95
CA MET A 1 -11.85 6.48 14.97
C MET A 1 -12.24 6.06 13.55
N GLU A 2 -12.29 6.98 12.58
CA GLU A 2 -12.59 6.63 11.18
C GLU A 2 -11.55 5.72 10.51
N VAL A 3 -10.26 6.04 10.62
CA VAL A 3 -9.17 5.27 9.99
C VAL A 3 -9.21 3.78 10.38
N LYS A 4 -9.54 3.46 11.63
CA LYS A 4 -9.66 2.07 12.10
C LYS A 4 -10.83 1.35 11.44
N ALA A 5 -12.00 1.99 11.37
CA ALA A 5 -13.18 1.40 10.74
C ALA A 5 -12.94 1.16 9.23
N ILE A 6 -12.28 2.10 8.56
CA ILE A 6 -11.88 1.97 7.16
C ILE A 6 -10.89 0.81 6.99
N ALA A 7 -9.85 0.73 7.81
CA ALA A 7 -8.86 -0.36 7.74
C ALA A 7 -9.50 -1.73 7.98
N GLN A 8 -10.43 -1.84 8.93
CA GLN A 8 -11.17 -3.07 9.19
C GLN A 8 -12.08 -3.47 8.02
N ALA A 9 -12.78 -2.50 7.42
CA ALA A 9 -13.58 -2.75 6.23
C ALA A 9 -12.70 -3.17 5.04
N ALA A 10 -11.57 -2.50 4.83
CA ALA A 10 -10.62 -2.83 3.79
C ALA A 10 -10.09 -4.26 3.94
N ALA A 11 -9.66 -4.64 5.15
CA ALA A 11 -9.24 -6.00 5.45
C ALA A 11 -10.36 -7.03 5.20
N LYS A 12 -11.58 -6.76 5.69
CA LYS A 12 -12.75 -7.64 5.51
C LYS A 12 -13.09 -7.87 4.04
N HIS A 13 -12.96 -6.83 3.21
CA HIS A 13 -13.33 -6.88 1.79
C HIS A 13 -12.13 -7.16 0.88
N HIS A 14 -10.98 -7.56 1.43
CA HIS A 14 -9.75 -7.81 0.69
C HIS A 14 -9.32 -6.62 -0.20
N VAL A 15 -9.52 -5.40 0.27
CA VAL A 15 -9.11 -4.15 -0.39
C VAL A 15 -7.80 -3.66 0.23
N ALA A 16 -6.84 -3.28 -0.60
CA ALA A 16 -5.61 -2.65 -0.14
C ALA A 16 -5.81 -1.14 0.06
N LEU A 17 -5.17 -0.57 1.08
CA LEU A 17 -5.08 0.88 1.24
C LEU A 17 -3.73 1.38 0.74
N GLU A 18 -3.73 2.52 0.05
CA GLU A 18 -2.51 3.11 -0.48
C GLU A 18 -1.70 3.81 0.61
N ILE A 19 -0.37 3.62 0.60
CA ILE A 19 0.60 4.53 1.20
C ILE A 19 1.28 5.28 0.05
N ASN A 20 0.92 6.54 -0.09
CA ASN A 20 1.28 7.37 -1.24
C ASN A 20 2.54 8.21 -0.96
N ASN A 21 3.59 8.05 -1.77
CA ASN A 21 4.89 8.70 -1.54
C ASN A 21 4.85 10.23 -1.75
N SER A 22 4.00 10.73 -2.65
CA SER A 22 3.86 12.19 -2.90
C SER A 22 3.26 12.92 -1.70
N SER A 23 2.55 12.20 -0.83
CA SER A 23 1.97 12.71 0.42
C SER A 23 3.02 13.23 1.41
N PHE A 24 4.30 12.94 1.20
CA PHE A 24 5.38 13.37 2.08
C PHE A 24 6.26 14.46 1.47
N LEU A 25 6.27 14.58 0.14
CA LEU A 25 7.11 15.54 -0.59
C LEU A 25 6.42 16.88 -0.85
N HIS A 26 5.11 16.85 -1.12
CA HIS A 26 4.37 18.04 -1.58
C HIS A 26 3.12 18.38 -0.76
N SER A 27 2.77 17.57 0.26
CA SER A 27 1.53 17.78 1.01
C SER A 27 1.67 18.68 2.23
N ARG A 28 0.52 19.14 2.73
CA ARG A 28 0.39 20.01 3.89
C ARG A 28 0.92 19.33 5.16
N LYS A 29 1.47 20.13 6.10
CA LYS A 29 1.86 19.65 7.44
C LYS A 29 0.74 18.80 8.07
N GLY A 30 1.09 17.59 8.53
CA GLY A 30 0.18 16.64 9.17
C GLY A 30 -0.19 15.41 8.33
N SER A 31 0.18 15.36 7.04
CA SER A 31 -0.03 14.17 6.20
C SER A 31 0.73 12.94 6.72
N GLU A 32 1.92 13.15 7.28
CA GLU A 32 2.76 12.06 7.79
C GLU A 32 2.08 11.30 8.95
N ASP A 33 1.52 12.03 9.92
CA ASP A 33 0.84 11.43 11.08
C ASP A 33 -0.37 10.60 10.64
N ASN A 34 -1.11 11.09 9.63
CA ASN A 34 -2.23 10.37 9.06
C ASN A 34 -1.78 9.09 8.34
N CYS A 35 -0.74 9.16 7.51
CA CYS A 35 -0.22 7.97 6.83
C CYS A 35 0.31 6.92 7.83
N ARG A 36 0.96 7.37 8.90
CA ARG A 36 1.40 6.50 10.00
C ARG A 36 0.22 5.84 10.71
N ALA A 37 -0.85 6.61 10.97
CA ALA A 37 -2.08 6.09 11.57
C ALA A 37 -2.78 5.07 10.66
N VAL A 38 -2.81 5.30 9.33
CA VAL A 38 -3.33 4.36 8.34
C VAL A 38 -2.50 3.08 8.33
N ALA A 39 -1.18 3.18 8.21
CA ALA A 39 -0.29 2.02 8.21
C ALA A 39 -0.44 1.17 9.48
N ALA A 40 -0.46 1.80 10.66
CA ALA A 40 -0.69 1.10 11.92
C ALA A 40 -2.08 0.45 11.99
N ALA A 41 -3.13 1.13 11.52
CA ALA A 41 -4.48 0.58 11.51
C ALA A 41 -4.62 -0.62 10.56
N VAL A 42 -3.99 -0.58 9.39
CA VAL A 42 -3.98 -1.70 8.43
C VAL A 42 -3.20 -2.89 8.99
N ARG A 43 -2.05 -2.63 9.63
CA ARG A 43 -1.26 -3.65 10.33
C ARG A 43 -2.13 -4.36 11.36
N ASP A 44 -2.78 -3.61 12.23
CA ASP A 44 -3.60 -4.15 13.32
C ASP A 44 -4.86 -4.88 12.81
N ALA A 45 -5.38 -4.45 11.65
CA ALA A 45 -6.51 -5.11 10.99
C ALA A 45 -6.10 -6.34 10.14
N GLY A 46 -4.80 -6.56 9.92
CA GLY A 46 -4.30 -7.62 9.04
C GLY A 46 -4.62 -7.40 7.54
N GLY A 47 -4.81 -6.15 7.13
CA GLY A 47 -5.12 -5.78 5.75
C GLY A 47 -3.88 -5.70 4.85
N TRP A 48 -4.08 -5.27 3.61
CA TRP A 48 -3.02 -5.09 2.61
C TRP A 48 -2.69 -3.60 2.43
N VAL A 49 -1.42 -3.30 2.14
CA VAL A 49 -1.02 -1.98 1.62
C VAL A 49 -0.52 -2.07 0.18
N ALA A 50 -0.84 -1.04 -0.60
CA ALA A 50 -0.25 -0.76 -1.90
C ALA A 50 0.63 0.49 -1.80
N LEU A 51 1.80 0.46 -2.44
CA LEU A 51 2.69 1.60 -2.54
C LEU A 51 2.48 2.30 -3.89
N GLY A 52 2.26 3.59 -3.85
CA GLY A 52 2.12 4.45 -5.03
C GLY A 52 3.07 5.62 -4.94
N SER A 53 3.84 5.87 -6.01
CA SER A 53 4.75 7.03 -6.06
C SER A 53 4.00 8.30 -6.45
N ASP A 54 2.82 8.14 -7.06
CA ASP A 54 1.95 9.23 -7.56
C ASP A 54 2.74 10.19 -8.47
N SER A 55 3.56 9.58 -9.30
CA SER A 55 4.50 10.25 -10.18
C SER A 55 3.79 10.88 -11.36
N HIS A 56 3.95 12.20 -11.51
CA HIS A 56 3.48 12.94 -12.68
C HIS A 56 4.53 12.99 -13.81
N THR A 57 5.76 12.52 -13.54
CA THR A 57 6.84 12.35 -14.51
C THR A 57 7.61 11.07 -14.20
N ALA A 58 8.30 10.48 -15.18
CA ALA A 58 9.02 9.21 -15.00
C ALA A 58 10.20 9.29 -14.01
N PHE A 59 10.70 10.49 -13.69
CA PHE A 59 11.86 10.68 -12.83
C PHE A 59 11.66 10.21 -11.37
N THR A 60 10.42 10.14 -10.90
CA THR A 60 10.11 9.65 -9.54
C THR A 60 9.35 8.33 -9.54
N LEU A 61 9.22 7.67 -10.70
CA LEU A 61 8.47 6.43 -10.84
C LEU A 61 9.12 5.33 -9.98
N GLY A 62 8.34 4.73 -9.09
CA GLY A 62 8.81 3.65 -8.21
C GLY A 62 9.66 4.12 -7.02
N ASP A 63 9.83 5.44 -6.82
CA ASP A 63 10.40 5.95 -5.58
C ASP A 63 9.37 5.82 -4.45
N PHE A 64 9.66 4.92 -3.51
CA PHE A 64 8.85 4.65 -2.32
C PHE A 64 9.62 4.92 -1.03
N THR A 65 10.67 5.76 -1.08
CA THR A 65 11.59 5.99 0.03
C THR A 65 10.86 6.47 1.29
N GLU A 66 9.91 7.40 1.16
CA GLU A 66 9.16 7.93 2.31
C GLU A 66 8.10 6.94 2.79
N CYS A 67 7.45 6.22 1.88
CA CYS A 67 6.54 5.13 2.26
C CYS A 67 7.26 4.08 3.13
N ARG A 68 8.49 3.68 2.76
CA ARG A 68 9.24 2.67 3.50
C ARG A 68 9.55 3.11 4.93
N LYS A 69 9.98 4.36 5.13
CA LYS A 69 10.22 4.93 6.47
C LYS A 69 9.00 4.85 7.38
N ILE A 70 7.81 5.10 6.84
CA ILE A 70 6.55 5.04 7.60
C ILE A 70 6.20 3.60 7.98
N LEU A 71 6.31 2.68 7.02
CA LEU A 71 6.05 1.26 7.25
C LEU A 71 7.01 0.68 8.29
N ASP A 72 8.31 0.98 8.17
CA ASP A 72 9.33 0.54 9.12
C ASP A 72 9.05 1.08 10.53
N ALA A 73 8.69 2.37 10.64
CA ALA A 73 8.44 2.99 11.93
C ALA A 73 7.16 2.51 12.64
N VAL A 74 6.27 1.79 11.96
CA VAL A 74 5.15 1.08 12.58
C VAL A 74 5.35 -0.44 12.61
N ASN A 75 6.53 -0.94 12.25
CA ASN A 75 6.83 -2.37 12.09
C ASN A 75 5.77 -3.07 11.23
N PHE A 76 5.45 -2.48 10.08
CA PHE A 76 4.47 -3.04 9.17
C PHE A 76 4.99 -4.35 8.57
N PRO A 77 4.21 -5.43 8.57
CA PRO A 77 4.69 -6.73 8.13
C PRO A 77 4.87 -6.76 6.61
N GLU A 78 6.05 -7.17 6.16
CA GLU A 78 6.44 -7.11 4.74
C GLU A 78 5.62 -8.06 3.87
N ASP A 79 5.08 -9.15 4.43
CA ASP A 79 4.16 -10.08 3.76
C ASP A 79 2.78 -9.48 3.43
N ARG A 80 2.45 -8.29 3.97
CA ARG A 80 1.22 -7.54 3.70
C ARG A 80 1.40 -6.35 2.76
N ILE A 81 2.56 -6.21 2.14
CA ILE A 81 2.85 -5.18 1.13
C ILE A 81 2.70 -5.78 -0.28
N LEU A 82 1.82 -5.25 -1.12
CA LEU A 82 1.57 -5.81 -2.46
C LEU A 82 2.76 -5.64 -3.41
N ASN A 83 3.48 -4.53 -3.31
CA ASN A 83 4.55 -4.15 -4.26
C ASN A 83 5.86 -4.94 -4.09
N VAL A 84 5.92 -5.93 -3.20
CA VAL A 84 7.15 -6.71 -2.98
C VAL A 84 7.53 -7.53 -4.21
N SER A 85 6.55 -8.06 -4.95
CA SER A 85 6.81 -8.73 -6.22
C SER A 85 5.61 -8.65 -7.16
N PRO A 86 5.83 -8.77 -8.49
CA PRO A 86 4.74 -8.82 -9.46
C PRO A 86 3.75 -9.95 -9.17
N GLN A 87 4.23 -11.15 -8.85
CA GLN A 87 3.40 -12.34 -8.59
C GLN A 87 2.46 -12.10 -7.41
N ARG A 88 2.92 -11.40 -6.37
CA ARG A 88 2.09 -11.09 -5.20
C ARG A 88 0.92 -10.20 -5.57
N LEU A 89 1.16 -9.16 -6.36
CA LEU A 89 0.10 -8.29 -6.86
C LEU A 89 -0.86 -9.06 -7.76
N LEU A 90 -0.35 -9.87 -8.69
CA LEU A 90 -1.18 -10.67 -9.60
C LEU A 90 -2.05 -11.67 -8.83
N ALA A 91 -1.48 -12.42 -7.88
CA ALA A 91 -2.22 -13.34 -7.03
C ALA A 91 -3.32 -12.62 -6.21
N PHE A 92 -3.03 -11.40 -5.71
CA PHE A 92 -4.03 -10.58 -5.05
C PHE A 92 -5.18 -10.21 -6.00
N LEU A 93 -4.89 -9.76 -7.22
CA LEU A 93 -5.91 -9.42 -8.22
C LEU A 93 -6.73 -10.64 -8.66
N GLU A 94 -6.11 -11.79 -8.84
CA GLU A 94 -6.78 -13.06 -9.14
C GLU A 94 -7.73 -13.48 -8.00
N SER A 95 -7.29 -13.35 -6.75
CA SER A 95 -8.14 -13.61 -5.57
C SER A 95 -9.38 -12.70 -5.51
N ARG A 96 -9.36 -11.57 -6.23
CA ARG A 96 -10.44 -10.59 -6.36
C ARG A 96 -11.29 -10.80 -7.62
N GLY A 97 -11.03 -11.84 -8.40
CA GLY A 97 -11.82 -12.24 -9.57
C GLY A 97 -11.25 -11.81 -10.92
N MET A 98 -10.02 -11.29 -10.97
CA MET A 98 -9.32 -11.07 -12.24
C MET A 98 -8.91 -12.42 -12.84
N ALA A 99 -9.11 -12.61 -14.14
CA ALA A 99 -8.54 -13.77 -14.83
C ALA A 99 -7.00 -13.68 -14.85
N PRO A 100 -6.27 -14.80 -14.76
CA PRO A 100 -4.82 -14.80 -14.92
C PRO A 100 -4.42 -14.18 -16.26
N VAL A 101 -3.29 -13.47 -16.27
CA VAL A 101 -2.73 -12.81 -17.47
C VAL A 101 -1.51 -13.61 -17.95
N PRO A 102 -1.63 -14.44 -19.01
CA PRO A 102 -0.56 -15.34 -19.45
C PRO A 102 0.75 -14.62 -19.77
N GLU A 103 0.67 -13.40 -20.30
CA GLU A 103 1.82 -12.57 -20.66
C GLU A 103 2.68 -12.18 -19.45
N PHE A 104 2.16 -12.31 -18.23
CA PHE A 104 2.87 -12.00 -16.99
C PHE A 104 3.33 -13.24 -16.22
N ALA A 105 3.21 -14.45 -16.79
CA ALA A 105 3.56 -15.70 -16.12
C ALA A 105 5.05 -15.83 -15.75
N GLU A 106 5.93 -15.11 -16.45
CA GLU A 106 7.39 -15.16 -16.28
C GLU A 106 7.98 -13.96 -15.51
N LEU A 107 7.14 -13.02 -15.05
CA LEU A 107 7.60 -11.93 -14.19
C LEU A 107 8.16 -12.47 -12.87
#